data_AF-A0A5J6MDV3-F1
#
_entry.id   AF-A0A5J6MDV3-F1
#
_cell.length_a   1.000
_cell.length_b   1.000
_cell.length_c   1.000
_cell.angle_alpha   90.00
_cell.angle_beta   90.00
_cell.angle_gamma   90.00
#
_symmetry.space_group_name_H-M   'P 1'
#
loop_
_entity.id
_entity.type
_entity.pdbx_description
1 polymer ?
#
loop_
_entity_poly.entity_id
_entity_poly.type
_entity_poly.pdbx_seq_one_letter_code
_entity_poly.pdbx_strand_id
1 'polypeptide(L)'
;MPRLAPAHTNPIDYHIVYGPRPDGPLIGFYAGQPIAAAIRDHFGRRFVYDGIAPRRRDGKYDVSQLQPGEWIAEPGLLYHIESDRPARAA
;
A
#
# COMPACT_ATOMS: atom_id res chain seq x y z
N MET A 1 10.59 -24.19 24.94
CA MET A 1 11.05 -24.10 23.54
C MET A 1 10.01 -23.33 22.75
N PRO A 2 10.25 -22.08 22.28
CA PRO A 2 9.31 -21.43 21.39
C PRO A 2 9.54 -21.93 19.96
N ARG A 3 8.49 -22.45 19.32
CA ARG A 3 8.48 -22.85 17.92
C ARG A 3 8.36 -21.58 17.08
N LEU A 4 9.47 -21.12 16.52
CA LEU A 4 9.46 -20.10 15.48
C LEU A 4 8.63 -20.65 14.31
N ALA A 5 7.51 -19.98 14.00
CA ALA A 5 6.71 -20.27 12.81
C ALA A 5 7.62 -20.16 11.57
N PRO A 6 7.41 -20.97 10.52
CA PRO A 6 8.16 -20.80 9.29
C PRO A 6 7.90 -19.39 8.78
N ALA A 7 8.97 -18.61 8.60
CA ALA A 7 8.91 -17.39 7.83
C ALA A 7 8.41 -17.82 6.44
N HIS A 8 7.19 -17.43 6.09
CA HIS A 8 6.70 -17.59 4.74
C HIS A 8 7.57 -16.70 3.86
N THR A 9 8.68 -17.24 3.37
CA THR A 9 9.44 -16.69 2.23
C THR A 9 8.59 -16.94 0.99
N ASN A 10 7.40 -16.37 0.97
CA ASN A 10 6.81 -15.99 -0.29
C ASN A 10 7.51 -14.68 -0.65
N PRO A 11 8.14 -14.55 -1.82
CA PRO A 11 8.52 -13.24 -2.29
C PRO A 11 7.22 -12.44 -2.41
N ILE A 12 6.96 -11.58 -1.42
CA ILE A 12 5.89 -10.61 -1.53
C ILE A 12 6.40 -9.64 -2.58
N ASP A 13 5.88 -9.77 -3.80
CA ASP A 13 6.10 -8.79 -4.86
C ASP A 13 5.46 -7.48 -4.42
N TYR A 14 6.23 -6.63 -3.74
CA TYR A 14 5.80 -5.29 -3.39
C TYR A 14 6.05 -4.39 -4.59
N HIS A 15 4.99 -3.75 -5.05
CA HIS A 15 5.06 -2.84 -6.17
C HIS A 15 4.99 -1.39 -5.69
N ILE A 16 5.92 -0.57 -6.17
CA ILE A 16 5.98 0.86 -5.82
C ILE A 16 5.25 1.66 -6.90
N VAL A 17 4.29 2.50 -6.49
CA VAL A 17 3.62 3.42 -7.42
C VAL A 17 4.47 4.68 -7.59
N TYR A 18 5.00 4.88 -8.80
CA TYR A 18 5.78 6.07 -9.15
C TYR A 18 4.89 7.19 -9.71
N GLY A 19 5.04 8.39 -9.17
CA GLY A 19 4.34 9.61 -9.64
C GLY A 19 2.80 9.51 -9.64
N PRO A 20 2.16 9.01 -8.57
CA PRO A 20 0.71 8.89 -8.55
C PRO A 20 0.02 10.25 -8.67
N ARG A 21 -1.04 10.31 -9.48
CA ARG A 21 -1.92 11.48 -9.53
C ARG A 21 -3.08 11.29 -8.57
N PRO A 22 -3.43 12.29 -7.73
CA PRO A 22 -4.60 12.19 -6.87
C PRO A 22 -5.88 12.08 -7.72
N ASP A 23 -6.74 11.13 -7.36
CA ASP A 23 -8.03 10.85 -8.03
C ASP A 23 -9.16 10.72 -7.01
N GLY A 24 -9.25 11.74 -6.15
CA GLY A 24 -10.22 11.81 -5.07
C GLY A 24 -9.90 12.95 -4.10
N PRO A 25 -10.71 13.11 -3.03
CA PRO A 25 -10.43 14.10 -2.00
C PRO A 25 -9.12 13.77 -1.29
N LEU A 26 -8.41 14.81 -0.86
CA LEU A 26 -7.35 14.64 0.13
C LEU A 26 -7.98 14.28 1.47
N ILE A 27 -7.49 13.22 2.10
CA ILE A 27 -7.96 12.72 3.39
C ILE A 27 -7.00 13.05 4.53
N GLY A 28 -5.81 13.55 4.23
CA GLY A 28 -4.85 13.96 5.24
C GLY A 28 -3.46 14.24 4.67
N PHE A 29 -2.49 14.32 5.58
CA PHE A 29 -1.07 14.48 5.24
C PHE A 29 -0.24 13.50 6.08
N TYR A 30 0.73 12.84 5.45
CA TYR A 30 1.66 11.95 6.12
C TYR A 30 3.09 12.29 5.68
N ALA A 31 3.98 12.53 6.66
CA ALA A 31 5.37 12.94 6.43
C ALA A 31 5.51 14.15 5.46
N GLY A 32 4.55 15.08 5.50
CA GLY A 32 4.53 16.27 4.63
C GLY A 32 3.98 16.02 3.22
N GLN A 33 3.60 14.78 2.87
CA GLN A 33 2.93 14.46 1.61
C GLN A 33 1.42 14.33 1.79
N PRO A 34 0.62 14.85 0.84
CA PRO A 34 -0.83 14.69 0.86
C PRO A 34 -1.21 13.23 0.65
N ILE A 35 -2.19 12.77 1.44
CA ILE A 35 -2.83 11.47 1.26
C ILE A 35 -4.12 11.69 0.48
N ALA A 36 -4.18 11.17 -0.74
CA ALA A 36 -5.42 11.15 -1.50
C ALA A 36 -6.20 9.88 -1.18
N ALA A 37 -7.54 9.98 -1.07
CA ALA A 37 -8.42 8.84 -0.87
C ALA A 37 -8.24 7.76 -1.96
N ALA A 38 -7.94 8.22 -3.18
CA ALA A 38 -7.54 7.37 -4.28
C ALA A 38 -6.48 8.07 -5.13
N ILE A 39 -5.67 7.27 -5.80
CA ILE A 39 -4.62 7.70 -6.72
C ILE A 39 -4.74 6.94 -8.04
N ARG A 40 -4.20 7.52 -9.12
CA ARG A 40 -3.98 6.81 -10.38
C ARG A 40 -2.50 6.74 -10.71
N ASP A 41 -2.08 5.59 -11.22
CA ASP A 41 -0.75 5.44 -11.82
C ASP A 41 -0.73 5.99 -13.26
N HIS A 42 0.45 5.92 -13.88
CA HIS A 42 0.64 6.32 -15.28
C HIS A 42 -0.14 5.43 -16.27
N PHE A 43 -0.45 4.18 -15.90
CA PHE A 43 -1.22 3.25 -16.72
C PHE A 43 -2.74 3.46 -16.58
N GLY A 44 -3.18 4.43 -15.78
CA GLY A 44 -4.59 4.72 -15.53
C GLY A 44 -5.26 3.76 -14.54
N ARG A 45 -4.50 2.91 -13.85
CA ARG A 45 -5.00 2.04 -12.79
C ARG A 45 -5.33 2.88 -11.57
N ARG A 46 -6.50 2.63 -10.99
CA ARG A 46 -6.99 3.34 -9.80
C ARG A 46 -6.68 2.53 -8.56
N PHE A 47 -6.08 3.20 -7.58
CA PHE A 47 -5.77 2.62 -6.29
C PHE A 47 -6.43 3.41 -5.18
N VAL A 48 -6.93 2.72 -4.17
CA VAL A 48 -7.61 3.31 -3.02
C VAL A 48 -6.72 3.21 -1.80
N TYR A 49 -6.67 4.28 -1.02
CA TYR A 49 -5.87 4.33 0.19
C TYR A 49 -6.34 3.28 1.19
N ASP A 50 -5.40 2.46 1.68
CA ASP A 50 -5.66 1.39 2.64
C ASP A 50 -5.04 1.69 4.00
N GLY A 51 -3.88 2.35 4.03
CA GLY A 51 -3.21 2.66 5.28
C GLY A 51 -1.78 3.12 5.12
N ILE A 52 -0.97 2.86 6.13
CA ILE A 52 0.45 3.21 6.17
C ILE A 52 1.24 1.93 6.43
N ALA A 53 2.26 1.70 5.60
CA ALA A 53 3.16 0.57 5.71
C ALA A 53 3.91 0.66 7.05
N PRO A 54 3.84 -0.36 7.91
CA PRO A 54 4.63 -0.38 9.13
C PRO A 54 6.10 -0.30 8.76
N ARG A 55 6.83 0.61 9.40
CA ARG A 55 8.28 0.73 9.24
C ARG A 55 8.98 -0.07 10.34
N ARG A 56 9.96 -0.87 9.94
CA ARG A 56 10.86 -1.54 10.86
C ARG A 56 11.79 -0.51 11.51
N ARG A 57 12.40 -0.91 12.63
CA ARG A 57 13.31 -0.06 13.43
C ARG A 57 14.58 0.34 12.66
N ASP A 58 14.88 -0.34 11.55
CA ASP A 58 15.95 -0.04 10.61
C ASP A 58 15.56 1.01 9.54
N GLY A 59 14.34 1.54 9.60
CA GLY A 59 13.80 2.52 8.66
C GLY A 59 13.26 1.94 7.35
N LYS A 60 13.34 0.62 7.16
CA LYS A 60 12.79 -0.06 5.98
C LYS A 60 11.31 -0.40 6.18
N TYR A 61 10.55 -0.49 5.10
CA TYR A 61 9.19 -0.98 5.16
C TYR A 61 9.18 -2.45 5.58
N ASP A 62 8.28 -2.81 6.50
CA ASP A 62 8.07 -4.20 6.89
C ASP A 62 7.26 -4.91 5.81
N VAL A 63 7.97 -5.35 4.78
CA VAL A 63 7.36 -6.07 3.66
C VAL A 63 6.75 -7.41 4.06
N SER A 64 7.07 -7.93 5.24
CA SER A 64 6.49 -9.18 5.76
C SER A 64 5.04 -9.02 6.25
N GLN A 65 4.61 -7.78 6.49
CA GLN A 65 3.24 -7.44 6.89
C GLN A 65 2.37 -7.00 5.71
N LEU A 66 2.94 -6.84 4.52
CA LEU A 66 2.21 -6.48 3.31
C LEU A 66 1.36 -7.66 2.85
N GLN A 67 0.11 -7.39 2.50
CA GLN A 67 -0.76 -8.36 1.87
C GLN A 67 -0.51 -8.40 0.36
N PRO A 68 -0.66 -9.58 -0.29
CA PRO A 68 -0.67 -9.65 -1.74
C PRO A 68 -1.72 -8.70 -2.34
N GLY A 69 -1.31 -7.85 -3.28
CA GLY A 69 -2.19 -6.85 -3.90
C GLY A 69 -2.13 -5.46 -3.26
N GLU A 70 -1.38 -5.29 -2.16
CA GLU A 70 -1.05 -3.97 -1.61
C GLU A 70 0.14 -3.35 -2.35
N TRP A 71 0.02 -2.06 -2.61
CA TRP A 71 0.99 -1.22 -3.30
C TRP A 71 1.51 -0.15 -2.35
N ILE A 72 2.81 0.07 -2.35
CA ILE A 72 3.42 1.12 -1.54
C ILE A 72 3.64 2.36 -2.42
N ALA A 73 3.10 3.50 -2.00
CA ALA A 73 3.49 4.81 -2.50
C ALA A 73 4.40 5.49 -1.48
N GLU A 74 5.47 6.15 -1.90
CA GLU A 74 6.29 6.95 -0.98
C GLU A 74 5.45 8.07 -0.34
N PRO A 75 5.53 8.27 0.99
CA PRO A 75 6.58 7.82 1.90
C PRO A 75 6.17 6.59 2.74
N GLY A 76 5.47 5.61 2.16
CA GLY A 76 5.00 4.41 2.87
C GLY A 76 3.50 4.36 3.02
N LEU A 77 2.75 4.97 2.11
CA LEU A 77 1.31 4.86 2.04
C LEU A 77 0.95 3.56 1.34
N LEU A 78 0.03 2.79 1.93
CA LEU A 78 -0.53 1.59 1.35
C LEU A 78 -1.76 1.92 0.53
N TYR A 79 -1.81 1.33 -0.64
CA TYR A 79 -2.88 1.47 -1.61
C TYR A 79 -3.23 0.10 -2.16
N HIS A 80 -4.51 -0.20 -2.37
CA HIS A 80 -4.94 -1.41 -3.07
C HIS A 80 -5.55 -1.06 -4.42
N ILE A 81 -5.41 -1.93 -5.42
CA ILE A 81 -6.03 -1.70 -6.73
C ILE A 81 -7.55 -1.86 -6.62
N GLU A 82 -8.30 -0.85 -7.07
CA GLU A 82 -9.78 -0.89 -6.98
C GLU A 82 -10.37 -2.02 -7.83
N SER A 83 -9.65 -2.44 -8.87
CA SER A 83 -10.03 -3.53 -9.78
C SER A 83 -10.16 -4.90 -9.10
N ASP A 84 -9.59 -5.08 -7.90
CA ASP A 84 -9.65 -6.34 -7.15
C ASP A 84 -10.74 -6.34 -6.07
N ARG A 85 -11.43 -5.22 -5.83
CA ARG A 85 -12.60 -5.23 -4.97
C ARG A 85 -13.79 -5.77 -5.78
N PRO A 86 -14.30 -7.00 -5.56
CA PRO A 86 -15.64 -7.30 -6.03
C PRO A 86 -16.54 -6.23 -5.44
N ALA A 87 -17.25 -5.53 -6.33
CA ALA A 87 -18.19 -4.47 -5.96
C ALA A 87 -18.91 -4.92 -4.68
N ARG A 88 -18.63 -4.24 -3.56
CA ARG A 88 -19.24 -4.57 -2.29
C ARG A 88 -20.73 -4.32 -2.48
N ALA A 89 -21.46 -5.40 -2.75
CA ALA A 89 -22.90 -5.37 -2.97
C ALA A 89 -23.52 -4.72 -1.72
N ALA A 90 -24.25 -3.65 -1.99
CA ALA A 90 -25.04 -2.91 -1.02
C ALA A 90 -26.16 -3.78 -0.44
#